data_AF-D9SK22-F1
#
_entry.id   AF-D9SK22-F1
#
_cell.length_a   1.000
_cell.length_b   1.000
_cell.length_c   1.000
_cell.angle_alpha   90.00
_cell.angle_beta   90.00
_cell.angle_gamma   90.00
#
_symmetry.space_group_name_H-M   'P 1'
#
loop_
_entity.id
_entity.type
_entity.pdbx_description
1 polymer ?
#
loop_
_entity_poly.entity_id
_entity_poly.type
_entity_poly.pdbx_seq_one_letter_code
_entity_poly.pdbx_strand_id
1 'polypeptide(L)'
;MNNELNLEYFVKQRCSVQWQGFLSAFASEFGQQIPVAELRVLMARLGVSMAQDIPAPVGDTIAALQESINTIWFDMDWGWVVLVEKTDGLYIEHHLSPLQAAFGESARAWSPAILEGIYGHWLAALGAGPELRISQVQAAEQEDFLLVFRFGR
;
A
#
# COMPACT_ATOMS: atom_id res chain seq x y z
N MET A 1 -15.20 -17.87 18.45
CA MET A 1 -14.09 -18.00 17.48
C MET A 1 -13.58 -16.58 17.24
N ASN A 2 -12.34 -16.26 17.64
CA ASN A 2 -11.86 -14.88 17.79
C ASN A 2 -11.89 -14.13 16.45
N ASN A 3 -12.40 -12.89 16.45
CA ASN A 3 -12.50 -12.05 15.25
C ASN A 3 -11.13 -11.84 14.57
N GLU A 4 -10.06 -11.77 15.37
CA GLU A 4 -8.67 -11.66 14.90
C GLU A 4 -8.20 -12.91 14.14
N LEU A 5 -8.51 -14.12 14.62
CA LEU A 5 -8.14 -15.37 13.93
C LEU A 5 -8.89 -15.52 12.60
N ASN A 6 -10.13 -15.02 12.51
CA ASN A 6 -10.89 -15.00 11.26
C ASN A 6 -10.28 -13.99 10.27
N LEU A 7 -9.89 -12.80 10.75
CA LEU A 7 -9.27 -11.76 9.93
C LEU A 7 -7.95 -12.23 9.33
N GLU A 8 -7.07 -12.82 10.15
CA GLU A 8 -5.78 -13.35 9.70
C GLU A 8 -5.97 -14.47 8.65
N TYR A 9 -6.97 -15.33 8.83
CA TYR A 9 -7.32 -16.37 7.87
C TYR A 9 -7.76 -15.80 6.52
N PHE A 10 -8.63 -14.78 6.50
CA PHE A 10 -9.07 -14.15 5.25
C PHE A 10 -7.95 -13.36 4.57
N VAL A 11 -7.09 -12.68 5.34
CA VAL A 11 -5.93 -11.96 4.79
C VAL A 11 -4.96 -12.92 4.10
N LYS A 12 -4.71 -14.11 4.68
CA LYS A 12 -3.88 -15.14 4.05
C LYS A 12 -4.45 -15.69 2.73
N GLN A 13 -5.78 -15.65 2.55
CA GLN A 13 -6.43 -16.09 1.31
C GLN A 13 -6.37 -15.07 0.17
N ARG A 14 -6.00 -13.81 0.45
CA ARG A 14 -5.91 -12.75 -0.57
C ARG A 14 -4.68 -12.87 -1.47
N CYS A 15 -3.75 -13.77 -1.16
CA CYS A 15 -2.69 -14.18 -2.08
C CYS A 15 -2.97 -15.60 -2.57
N SER A 16 -3.00 -15.81 -3.89
CA SER A 16 -3.12 -17.16 -4.46
C SER A 16 -2.01 -18.06 -3.93
N VAL A 17 -2.38 -19.28 -3.53
CA VAL A 17 -1.45 -20.28 -2.96
C VAL A 17 -0.29 -20.59 -3.90
N GLN A 18 -0.53 -20.51 -5.22
CA GLN A 18 0.51 -20.68 -6.24
C GLN A 18 1.64 -19.65 -6.10
N TRP A 19 1.30 -18.42 -5.73
CA TRP A 19 2.24 -17.29 -5.67
C TRP A 19 2.80 -17.04 -4.28
N GLN A 20 2.10 -17.46 -3.22
CA GLN A 20 2.50 -17.16 -1.84
C GLN A 20 3.90 -17.68 -1.50
N GLY A 21 4.20 -18.95 -1.82
CA GLY A 21 5.51 -19.53 -1.56
C GLY A 21 6.62 -18.86 -2.38
N PHE A 22 6.32 -18.51 -3.63
CA PHE A 22 7.25 -17.82 -4.51
C PHE A 22 7.57 -16.41 -4.02
N LEU A 23 6.56 -15.60 -3.70
CA LEU A 23 6.70 -14.21 -3.26
C LEU A 23 7.38 -14.12 -1.88
N SER A 24 7.10 -15.06 -0.98
CA SER A 24 7.79 -15.17 0.31
C SER A 24 9.28 -15.53 0.14
N ALA A 25 9.61 -16.50 -0.72
CA ALA A 25 11.00 -16.83 -1.03
C ALA A 25 11.73 -15.66 -1.71
N PHE A 26 11.07 -15.00 -2.67
CA PHE A 26 11.56 -13.78 -3.32
C PHE A 26 11.88 -12.69 -2.29
N ALA A 27 10.96 -12.41 -1.37
CA ALA A 27 11.15 -11.42 -0.31
C ALA A 27 12.32 -11.76 0.62
N SER A 28 12.48 -13.04 0.97
CA SER A 28 13.60 -13.51 1.80
C SER A 28 14.94 -13.29 1.12
N GLU A 29 15.08 -13.73 -0.14
CA GLU A 29 16.34 -13.59 -0.87
C GLU A 29 16.70 -12.13 -1.11
N PHE A 30 15.75 -11.33 -1.58
CA PHE A 30 15.97 -9.90 -1.85
C PHE A 30 16.29 -9.13 -0.57
N GLY A 31 15.59 -9.43 0.52
CA GLY A 31 15.82 -8.82 1.83
C GLY A 31 17.20 -9.11 2.43
N GLN A 32 17.83 -10.24 2.07
CA GLN A 32 19.17 -10.59 2.52
C GLN A 32 20.29 -9.92 1.69
N GLN A 33 20.02 -9.65 0.42
CA GLN A 33 21.04 -9.19 -0.52
C GLN A 33 21.00 -7.69 -0.80
N ILE A 34 19.83 -7.05 -0.64
CA ILE A 34 19.62 -5.65 -1.02
C ILE A 34 19.30 -4.82 0.23
N PRO A 35 19.99 -3.69 0.46
CA PRO A 35 19.67 -2.80 1.57
C PRO A 35 18.21 -2.34 1.53
N VAL A 36 17.55 -2.24 2.69
CA VAL A 36 16.13 -1.86 2.81
C VAL A 36 15.82 -0.57 2.05
N ALA A 37 16.68 0.44 2.12
CA ALA A 37 16.49 1.70 1.40
C ALA A 37 16.44 1.51 -0.13
N GLU A 38 17.31 0.66 -0.68
CA GLU A 38 17.34 0.34 -2.11
C GLU A 38 16.13 -0.50 -2.53
N LEU A 39 15.71 -1.46 -1.69
CA LEU A 39 14.48 -2.23 -1.90
C LEU A 39 13.25 -1.33 -1.93
N ARG A 40 13.17 -0.34 -1.04
CA ARG A 40 12.08 0.64 -1.04
C ARG A 40 12.03 1.43 -2.35
N VAL A 41 13.17 1.90 -2.86
CA VAL A 41 13.23 2.58 -4.16
C VAL A 41 12.76 1.66 -5.29
N LEU A 42 13.22 0.40 -5.30
CA LEU A 42 12.80 -0.58 -6.31
C LEU A 42 11.28 -0.84 -6.23
N MET A 43 10.73 -1.02 -5.03
CA MET A 43 9.31 -1.29 -4.82
C MET A 43 8.43 -0.08 -5.15
N ALA A 44 8.86 1.15 -4.85
CA ALA A 44 8.15 2.34 -5.27
C ALA A 44 8.07 2.43 -6.80
N ARG A 45 9.16 2.10 -7.51
CA ARG A 45 9.14 2.03 -8.98
C ARG A 45 8.22 0.92 -9.50
N LEU A 46 8.19 -0.23 -8.84
CA LEU A 46 7.23 -1.29 -9.16
C LEU A 46 5.78 -0.80 -8.98
N GLY A 47 5.49 -0.10 -7.89
CA GLY A 47 4.20 0.52 -7.64
C GLY A 47 3.80 1.50 -8.74
N VAL A 48 4.70 2.40 -9.15
CA VAL A 48 4.46 3.30 -10.29
C VAL A 48 4.17 2.52 -11.57
N SER A 49 4.92 1.45 -11.86
CA SER A 49 4.69 0.61 -13.03
C SER A 49 3.31 -0.06 -12.97
N MET A 50 2.89 -0.57 -11.82
CA MET A 50 1.56 -1.15 -11.65
C MET A 50 0.46 -0.11 -11.85
N ALA A 51 0.64 1.10 -11.32
CA ALA A 51 -0.34 2.17 -11.41
C ALA A 51 -0.60 2.65 -12.84
N GLN A 52 0.33 2.44 -13.77
CA GLN A 52 0.15 2.76 -15.19
C GLN A 52 -0.91 1.88 -15.87
N ASP A 53 -1.08 0.65 -15.40
CA ASP A 53 -2.04 -0.33 -15.94
C ASP A 53 -3.37 -0.33 -15.17
N ILE A 54 -3.46 0.42 -14.07
CA ILE A 54 -4.67 0.56 -13.24
C ILE A 54 -5.31 1.92 -13.56
N PRO A 55 -6.64 2.00 -13.75
CA PRO A 55 -7.32 3.28 -13.92
C PRO A 55 -6.97 4.25 -12.79
N ALA A 56 -6.60 5.49 -13.13
CA ALA A 56 -6.38 6.51 -12.11
C ALA A 56 -7.71 6.82 -11.39
N PRO A 57 -7.70 7.01 -10.07
CA PRO A 57 -8.89 7.40 -9.33
C PRO A 57 -9.33 8.81 -9.76
N VAL A 58 -10.63 9.07 -9.63
CA VAL A 58 -11.26 10.35 -9.99
C VAL A 58 -12.08 10.88 -8.82
N GLY A 59 -12.25 12.20 -8.74
CA GLY A 59 -13.13 12.81 -7.76
C GLY A 59 -12.71 14.22 -7.38
N ASP A 60 -13.70 15.13 -7.29
CA ASP A 60 -13.48 16.54 -6.96
C ASP A 60 -13.57 16.84 -5.45
N THR A 61 -13.85 15.82 -4.64
CA THR A 61 -13.91 15.92 -3.17
C THR A 61 -13.12 14.77 -2.55
N ILE A 62 -12.64 14.93 -1.31
CA ILE A 62 -11.96 13.86 -0.57
C ILE A 62 -12.86 12.61 -0.46
N ALA A 63 -14.16 12.78 -0.25
CA ALA A 63 -15.11 11.67 -0.19
C ALA A 63 -15.22 10.92 -1.52
N ALA A 64 -15.38 11.65 -2.64
CA ALA A 64 -15.45 11.04 -3.97
C ALA A 64 -14.14 10.36 -4.37
N LEU A 65 -12.99 10.97 -4.04
CA LEU A 65 -11.68 10.40 -4.28
C LEU A 65 -11.48 9.10 -3.48
N GLN A 66 -11.88 9.08 -2.20
CA GLN A 66 -11.82 7.88 -1.36
C GLN A 66 -12.68 6.76 -1.96
N GLU A 67 -13.90 7.07 -2.39
CA GLU A 67 -14.80 6.09 -3.02
C GLU A 67 -14.17 5.52 -4.30
N SER A 68 -13.65 6.37 -5.19
CA SER A 68 -13.00 5.92 -6.42
C SER A 68 -11.76 5.05 -6.16
N ILE A 69 -10.93 5.41 -5.17
CA ILE A 69 -9.78 4.58 -4.76
C ILE A 69 -10.27 3.22 -4.22
N ASN A 70 -11.33 3.21 -3.42
CA ASN A 70 -11.86 1.98 -2.85
C ASN A 70 -12.50 1.06 -3.88
N THR A 71 -13.11 1.58 -4.94
CA THR A 71 -13.57 0.76 -6.07
C THR A 71 -12.40 0.00 -6.70
N ILE A 72 -11.29 0.69 -6.97
CA ILE A 72 -10.09 0.08 -7.56
C ILE A 72 -9.53 -1.02 -6.64
N TRP A 73 -9.38 -0.74 -5.34
CA TRP A 73 -8.83 -1.73 -4.41
C TRP A 73 -9.75 -2.91 -4.15
N PHE A 74 -11.06 -2.68 -4.18
CA PHE A 74 -12.03 -3.76 -4.07
C PHE A 74 -11.93 -4.72 -5.26
N ASP A 75 -11.84 -4.21 -6.49
CA ASP A 75 -11.72 -5.02 -7.70
C ASP A 75 -10.42 -5.84 -7.74
N MET A 76 -9.38 -5.39 -7.03
CA MET A 76 -8.10 -6.09 -6.95
C MET A 76 -7.97 -7.02 -5.73
N ASP A 77 -8.92 -6.99 -4.79
CA ASP A 77 -8.80 -7.60 -3.44
C ASP A 77 -7.62 -7.02 -2.61
N TRP A 78 -7.30 -5.74 -2.80
CA TRP A 78 -6.15 -5.08 -2.17
C TRP A 78 -6.45 -4.34 -0.87
N GLY A 79 -7.67 -4.44 -0.34
CA GLY A 79 -8.08 -3.76 0.89
C GLY A 79 -8.95 -2.54 0.62
N TRP A 80 -8.90 -1.56 1.52
CA TRP A 80 -9.58 -0.28 1.35
C TRP A 80 -8.80 0.83 2.05
N VAL A 81 -9.17 2.08 1.77
CA VAL A 81 -8.58 3.27 2.36
C VAL A 81 -9.61 4.13 3.07
N VAL A 82 -9.12 4.85 4.08
CA VAL A 82 -9.75 6.05 4.63
C VAL A 82 -8.83 7.24 4.34
N LEU A 83 -9.38 8.30 3.78
CA LEU A 83 -8.69 9.57 3.55
C LEU A 83 -8.97 10.52 4.71
N VAL A 84 -7.93 10.96 5.40
CA VAL A 84 -8.03 11.81 6.59
C VAL A 84 -7.29 13.12 6.36
N GLU A 85 -8.03 14.23 6.29
CA GLU A 85 -7.43 15.56 6.21
C GLU A 85 -6.98 16.00 7.62
N LYS A 86 -5.70 16.36 7.76
CA LYS A 86 -5.10 16.89 8.98
C LYS A 86 -4.46 18.24 8.68
N THR A 87 -4.09 18.97 9.73
CA THR A 87 -3.50 20.32 9.59
C THR A 87 -2.18 20.35 8.82
N ASP A 88 -1.47 19.23 8.77
CA ASP A 88 -0.15 19.09 8.15
C ASP A 88 -0.18 18.31 6.81
N GLY A 89 -1.35 17.92 6.31
CA GLY A 89 -1.49 17.23 5.03
C GLY A 89 -2.68 16.26 4.96
N LEU A 90 -2.77 15.55 3.83
CA LEU A 90 -3.74 14.47 3.63
C LEU A 90 -3.10 13.14 4.01
N TYR A 91 -3.81 12.33 4.78
CA TYR A 91 -3.37 11.01 5.18
C TYR A 91 -4.21 9.95 4.48
N ILE A 92 -3.55 8.86 4.09
CA ILE A 92 -4.16 7.67 3.50
C ILE A 92 -3.93 6.53 4.50
N GLU A 93 -5.00 6.09 5.14
CA GLU A 93 -5.02 4.92 6.02
C GLU A 93 -5.46 3.72 5.20
N HIS A 94 -4.53 2.85 4.82
CA HIS A 94 -4.77 1.67 4.00
C HIS A 94 -4.91 0.43 4.88
N HIS A 95 -6.06 -0.22 4.82
CA HIS A 95 -6.42 -1.37 5.64
C HIS A 95 -6.43 -2.67 4.83
N LEU A 96 -5.97 -3.76 5.47
CA LEU A 96 -5.96 -5.12 4.93
C LEU A 96 -5.26 -5.26 3.56
N SER A 97 -4.13 -4.57 3.41
CA SER A 97 -3.23 -4.76 2.28
C SER A 97 -2.78 -6.23 2.19
N PRO A 98 -2.72 -6.84 0.99
CA PRO A 98 -2.27 -8.23 0.84
C PRO A 98 -0.75 -8.37 0.94
N LEU A 99 0.00 -7.27 1.06
CA LEU A 99 1.46 -7.26 0.99
C LEU A 99 2.13 -8.14 2.06
N GLN A 100 1.62 -8.14 3.30
CA GLN A 100 2.16 -8.97 4.36
C GLN A 100 1.89 -10.46 4.09
N ALA A 101 0.69 -10.80 3.61
CA ALA A 101 0.35 -12.18 3.24
C ALA A 101 1.15 -12.69 2.03
N ALA A 102 1.47 -11.80 1.09
CA ALA A 102 2.22 -12.12 -0.13
C ALA A 102 3.72 -12.28 0.13
N PHE A 103 4.33 -11.32 0.85
CA PHE A 103 5.79 -11.25 0.99
C PHE A 103 6.31 -11.70 2.38
N GLY A 104 5.43 -11.87 3.37
CA GLY A 104 5.79 -12.23 4.74
C GLY A 104 6.27 -11.06 5.60
N GLU A 105 6.47 -11.31 6.90
CA GLU A 105 6.78 -10.27 7.89
C GLU A 105 8.12 -9.57 7.64
N SER A 106 9.12 -10.30 7.13
CA SER A 106 10.44 -9.73 6.82
C SER A 106 10.39 -8.64 5.75
N ALA A 107 9.33 -8.63 4.93
CA ALA A 107 9.13 -7.63 3.89
C ALA A 107 8.50 -6.32 4.39
N ARG A 108 7.96 -6.29 5.62
CA ARG A 108 7.20 -5.16 6.16
C ARG A 108 7.96 -3.83 6.13
N ALA A 109 9.30 -3.87 6.23
CA ALA A 109 10.14 -2.68 6.18
C ALA A 109 10.22 -2.01 4.80
N TRP A 110 9.90 -2.74 3.71
CA TRP A 110 10.07 -2.24 2.34
C TRP A 110 8.88 -2.45 1.41
N SER A 111 8.05 -3.48 1.61
CA SER A 111 6.91 -3.78 0.73
C SER A 111 5.86 -2.67 0.66
N PRO A 112 5.59 -1.88 1.72
CA PRO A 112 4.65 -0.76 1.64
C PRO A 112 5.05 0.33 0.62
N ALA A 113 6.33 0.38 0.22
CA ALA A 113 6.77 1.30 -0.83
C ALA A 113 6.08 1.03 -2.18
N ILE A 114 5.56 -0.19 -2.42
CA ILE A 114 4.70 -0.47 -3.59
C ILE A 114 3.49 0.48 -3.59
N LEU A 115 2.80 0.59 -2.46
CA LEU A 115 1.65 1.49 -2.32
C LEU A 115 2.07 2.97 -2.36
N GLU A 116 3.25 3.33 -1.81
CA GLU A 116 3.78 4.69 -1.96
C GLU A 116 3.92 5.09 -3.43
N GLY A 117 4.45 4.18 -4.26
CA GLY A 117 4.59 4.39 -5.70
C GLY A 117 3.25 4.56 -6.40
N ILE A 118 2.26 3.72 -6.08
CA ILE A 118 0.92 3.81 -6.67
C ILE A 118 0.23 5.11 -6.30
N TYR A 119 0.20 5.46 -5.01
CA TYR A 119 -0.43 6.71 -4.56
C TYR A 119 0.29 7.95 -5.11
N GLY A 120 1.62 7.94 -5.15
CA GLY A 120 2.39 9.01 -5.76
C GLY A 120 2.04 9.21 -7.24
N HIS A 121 1.87 8.11 -7.99
CA HIS A 121 1.46 8.16 -9.39
C HIS A 121 0.05 8.74 -9.57
N TRP A 122 -0.93 8.24 -8.81
CA TRP A 122 -2.31 8.71 -8.89
C TRP A 122 -2.45 10.19 -8.50
N LEU A 123 -1.78 10.63 -7.45
CA LEU A 123 -1.83 12.03 -7.02
C LEU A 123 -1.20 12.97 -8.06
N ALA A 124 -0.11 12.54 -8.70
CA ALA A 124 0.47 13.29 -9.81
C ALA A 124 -0.53 13.42 -10.98
N ALA A 125 -1.27 12.36 -11.29
CA ALA A 125 -2.32 12.39 -12.32
C ALA A 125 -3.49 13.32 -11.96
N LEU A 126 -3.79 13.49 -10.67
CA LEU A 126 -4.78 14.43 -10.13
C LEU A 126 -4.27 15.88 -10.03
N GLY A 127 -3.07 16.17 -10.52
CA GLY A 127 -2.51 17.53 -10.57
C GLY A 127 -1.72 17.95 -9.33
N ALA A 128 -1.27 17.01 -8.49
CA ALA A 128 -0.35 17.30 -7.40
C ALA A 128 0.93 18.00 -7.91
N GLY A 129 1.33 19.09 -7.23
CA GLY A 129 2.58 19.79 -7.54
C GLY A 129 3.83 18.93 -7.29
N PRO A 130 4.95 19.20 -7.99
CA PRO A 130 6.18 18.39 -7.92
C PRO A 130 6.85 18.37 -6.54
N GLU A 131 6.52 19.31 -5.67
CA GLU A 131 6.99 19.39 -4.29
C GLU A 131 6.22 18.49 -3.31
N LEU A 132 5.05 17.99 -3.69
CA LEU A 132 4.23 17.12 -2.83
C LEU A 132 4.66 15.67 -3.01
N ARG A 133 4.82 14.96 -1.90
CA ARG A 133 5.28 13.58 -1.88
C ARG A 133 4.40 12.71 -1.01
N ILE A 134 4.34 11.44 -1.38
CA ILE A 134 3.82 10.38 -0.53
C ILE A 134 4.98 9.79 0.26
N SER A 135 4.79 9.68 1.57
CA SER A 135 5.70 8.97 2.47
C SER A 135 4.92 8.13 3.47
N GLN A 136 5.32 6.88 3.68
CA GLN A 136 4.80 6.05 4.74
C GLN A 136 5.13 6.69 6.09
N VAL A 137 4.11 6.78 6.93
CA VAL A 137 4.23 7.19 8.33
C VAL A 137 4.24 5.92 9.17
N GLN A 138 5.24 5.80 10.03
CA GLN A 138 5.28 4.70 10.99
C GLN A 138 4.23 4.97 12.07
N ALA A 139 3.21 4.12 12.18
CA ALA A 139 2.20 4.24 13.22
C ALA A 139 2.85 4.04 14.61
N ALA A 140 2.45 4.85 15.59
CA ALA A 140 2.97 4.78 16.97
C ALA A 140 2.58 3.46 17.67
N GLU A 141 1.44 2.89 17.28
CA GLU A 141 1.00 1.55 17.63
C GLU A 141 0.86 0.76 16.33
N GLN A 142 1.58 -0.36 16.25
CA GLN A 142 1.60 -1.20 15.06
C GLN A 142 0.33 -2.03 14.99
N GLU A 143 -0.71 -1.50 14.36
CA GLU A 143 -1.80 -2.33 13.88
C GLU A 143 -1.30 -3.20 12.71
N ASP A 144 -1.42 -4.51 12.84
CA ASP A 144 -0.82 -5.48 11.90
C ASP A 144 -1.35 -5.36 10.46
N PHE A 145 -2.47 -4.67 10.26
CA PHE A 145 -3.11 -4.53 8.96
C PHE A 145 -3.37 -3.10 8.51
N LEU A 146 -2.72 -2.12 9.14
CA LEU A 146 -2.83 -0.71 8.79
C LEU A 146 -1.50 -0.17 8.27
N LEU A 147 -1.54 0.41 7.07
CA LEU A 147 -0.45 1.17 6.50
C LEU A 147 -0.89 2.62 6.36
N VAL A 148 -0.15 3.55 6.97
CA VAL A 148 -0.47 4.98 6.91
C VAL A 148 0.52 5.68 6.00
N PHE A 149 0.00 6.49 5.08
CA PHE A 149 0.78 7.34 4.19
C PHE A 149 0.38 8.79 4.39
N ARG A 150 1.36 9.69 4.33
CA ARG A 150 1.14 11.13 4.35
C ARG A 150 1.45 11.69 2.97
N PHE A 151 0.52 12.49 2.46
CA PHE A 151 0.68 13.35 1.31
C PHE A 151 0.92 14.78 1.77
N GLY A 152 2.12 15.28 1.55
CA GLY A 152 2.52 16.61 1.99
C GLY A 152 3.92 16.99 1.55
N ARG A 153 4.42 18.10 2.11
CA ARG A 153 5.82 18.49 2.02
C ARG A 153 6.66 17.80 3.09
#